data_AF-A0A804PL06-F1
#
_entry.id   AF-A0A804PL06-F1
#
_cell.length_a   1.000
_cell.length_b   1.000
_cell.length_c   1.000
_cell.angle_alpha   90.00
_cell.angle_beta   90.00
_cell.angle_gamma   90.00
#
_symmetry.space_group_name_H-M   'P 1'
#
loop_
_entity.id
_entity.type
_entity.pdbx_description
1 polymer ?
#
loop_
_entity_poly.entity_id
_entity_poly.type
_entity_poly.pdbx_seq_one_letter_code
_entity_poly.pdbx_strand_id
1 'polypeptide(L)'
;MIFDLTAKKLISYEPSKSSEDLRKNFVAFIRGLISFPVDIPGTAYHECMQGRKKAMKVLRTMMRERMPHPGRQNEDFFDVLIEELRREKPVMTEAIALDLMFVLLFASFETTALALTLGIKLLAQNPRVLRALT
;
A
#
# COMPACT_ATOMS: atom_id res chain seq x y z
N MET A 1 7.93 4.40 8.23
CA MET A 1 9.15 3.95 7.53
C MET A 1 8.83 3.00 6.39
N ILE A 2 8.50 1.72 6.64
CA ILE A 2 8.33 0.75 5.52
C ILE A 2 7.13 1.08 4.64
N PHE A 3 6.03 1.56 5.23
CA PHE A 3 4.88 2.07 4.48
C PHE A 3 5.29 3.22 3.56
N ASP A 4 5.98 4.22 4.08
CA ASP A 4 6.35 5.42 3.32
C ASP A 4 7.32 5.07 2.17
N LEU A 5 8.25 4.14 2.41
CA LEU A 5 9.18 3.67 1.39
C LEU A 5 8.47 2.89 0.27
N THR A 6 7.57 1.97 0.61
CA THR A 6 6.82 1.16 -0.36
C THR A 6 5.82 2.02 -1.12
N ALA A 7 5.09 2.90 -0.45
CA ALA A 7 4.18 3.86 -1.08
C ALA A 7 4.93 4.83 -2.01
N LYS A 8 6.11 5.31 -1.62
CA LYS A 8 6.96 6.11 -2.51
C LYS A 8 7.44 5.32 -3.72
N LYS A 9 7.84 4.05 -3.56
CA LYS A 9 8.36 3.26 -4.68
C LYS A 9 7.28 2.74 -5.63
N LEU A 10 6.10 2.41 -5.10
CA LEU A 10 5.01 1.82 -5.88
C LEU A 10 4.15 2.88 -6.56
N ILE A 11 3.87 4.02 -5.91
CA ILE A 11 2.94 5.04 -6.42
C ILE A 11 3.48 6.48 -6.27
N SER A 12 4.77 6.69 -5.97
CA SER A 12 5.33 8.03 -5.69
C SER A 12 4.52 8.82 -4.66
N TYR A 13 4.01 8.12 -3.64
CA TYR A 13 3.16 8.75 -2.62
C TYR A 13 3.95 9.72 -1.76
N GLU A 14 3.41 10.94 -1.61
CA GLU A 14 3.90 11.94 -0.67
C GLU A 14 2.79 12.26 0.36
N PRO A 15 2.95 11.90 1.64
CA PRO A 15 1.94 12.18 2.66
C PRO A 15 1.57 13.65 2.80
N SER A 16 2.50 14.57 2.54
CA SER A 16 2.28 16.03 2.59
C SER A 16 1.37 16.57 1.49
N LYS A 17 1.19 15.82 0.40
CA LYS A 17 0.37 16.23 -0.76
C LYS A 17 -1.01 15.55 -0.78
N SER A 18 -1.25 14.58 0.09
CA SER A 18 -2.51 13.83 0.16
C SER A 18 -3.38 14.33 1.30
N SER A 19 -4.68 14.52 1.04
CA SER A 19 -5.68 14.83 2.08
C SER A 19 -6.04 13.62 2.94
N GLU A 20 -5.78 12.40 2.44
CA GLU A 20 -6.07 11.15 3.12
C GLU A 20 -4.79 10.55 3.69
N ASP A 21 -4.81 10.09 4.94
CA ASP A 21 -3.72 9.31 5.52
C ASP A 21 -3.86 7.85 5.08
N LEU A 22 -3.18 7.50 3.97
CA LEU A 22 -3.15 6.12 3.48
C LEU A 22 -2.66 5.15 4.55
N ARG A 23 -1.62 5.51 5.33
CA ARG A 23 -1.07 4.62 6.36
C ARG A 23 -2.15 4.27 7.39
N LYS A 24 -2.88 5.27 7.89
CA LYS A 24 -4.00 5.06 8.82
C LYS A 24 -5.10 4.19 8.21
N ASN A 25 -5.44 4.41 6.93
CA ASN A 25 -6.43 3.60 6.22
C ASN A 25 -5.99 2.14 6.09
N PHE A 26 -4.73 1.86 5.80
CA PHE A 26 -4.19 0.50 5.75
C PHE A 26 -4.10 -0.16 7.13
N VAL A 27 -3.76 0.58 8.18
CA VAL A 27 -3.78 0.06 9.57
C VAL A 27 -5.21 -0.35 9.98
N ALA A 28 -6.22 0.48 9.67
CA ALA A 28 -7.62 0.14 9.91
C ALA A 28 -8.04 -1.11 9.13
N PHE A 29 -7.59 -1.23 7.88
CA PHE A 29 -7.84 -2.40 7.04
C PHE A 29 -7.25 -3.69 7.64
N ILE A 30 -5.98 -3.69 8.05
CA ILE A 30 -5.34 -4.85 8.74
C ILE A 30 -6.16 -5.26 9.97
N ARG A 31 -6.51 -4.30 10.83
CA ARG A 31 -7.25 -4.57 12.07
C ARG A 31 -8.61 -5.20 11.81
N GLY A 32 -9.32 -4.73 10.80
CA GLY A 32 -10.65 -5.27 10.49
C GLY A 32 -10.62 -6.59 9.71
N LEU A 33 -9.55 -6.90 8.97
CA LEU A 33 -9.40 -8.19 8.27
C LEU A 33 -9.44 -9.40 9.20
N ILE A 34 -8.87 -9.27 10.40
CA ILE A 34 -8.86 -10.34 11.42
C ILE A 34 -10.00 -10.21 12.45
N SER A 35 -10.92 -9.25 12.23
CA SER A 35 -12.04 -9.00 13.14
C SER A 35 -13.29 -9.77 12.71
N PHE A 36 -14.28 -9.85 13.59
CA PHE A 36 -15.57 -10.45 13.25
C PHE A 36 -16.28 -9.62 12.16
N PRO A 37 -16.82 -10.24 11.09
CA PRO A 37 -17.28 -9.54 9.89
C PRO A 37 -18.66 -8.87 10.06
N VAL A 38 -18.73 -7.86 10.93
CA VAL A 38 -19.96 -7.09 11.21
C VAL A 38 -19.75 -5.62 10.87
N ASP A 39 -20.48 -5.14 9.86
CA ASP A 39 -20.41 -3.77 9.35
C ASP A 39 -21.35 -2.82 10.11
N ILE A 40 -21.05 -2.57 11.38
CA ILE A 40 -21.76 -1.60 12.23
C ILE A 40 -20.79 -0.48 12.62
N PRO A 41 -21.20 0.80 12.58
CA PRO A 41 -20.36 1.90 13.05
C PRO A 41 -19.77 1.63 14.45
N GLY A 42 -18.45 1.77 14.58
CA GLY A 42 -17.71 1.46 15.81
C GLY A 42 -17.01 0.10 15.82
N THR A 43 -17.30 -0.81 14.88
CA THR A 43 -16.56 -2.08 14.75
C THR A 43 -15.27 -1.90 13.94
N ALA A 44 -14.27 -2.75 14.22
CA ALA A 44 -13.04 -2.80 13.44
C ALA A 44 -13.30 -3.18 11.96
N TYR A 45 -14.30 -4.02 11.69
CA TYR A 45 -14.70 -4.37 10.34
C TYR A 45 -15.26 -3.16 9.58
N HIS A 46 -16.11 -2.34 10.21
CA HIS A 46 -16.59 -1.10 9.61
C HIS A 46 -15.43 -0.14 9.30
N GLU A 47 -14.50 0.04 10.25
CA GLU A 47 -13.29 0.87 10.02
C GLU A 47 -12.44 0.35 8.85
N CYS A 48 -12.30 -0.98 8.71
CA CYS A 48 -11.61 -1.61 7.58
C CYS A 48 -12.29 -1.29 6.24
N MET A 49 -13.61 -1.42 6.17
CA MET A 49 -14.36 -1.11 4.95
C MET A 49 -14.23 0.37 4.57
N GLN A 50 -14.23 1.28 5.56
CA GLN A 50 -13.99 2.71 5.33
C GLN A 50 -12.54 2.99 4.91
N GLY A 51 -11.57 2.33 5.54
CA GLY A 51 -10.16 2.41 5.18
C GLY A 51 -9.92 2.00 3.73
N ARG A 52 -10.49 0.87 3.29
CA ARG A 52 -10.42 0.43 1.88
C ARG A 52 -11.06 1.45 0.94
N LYS A 53 -12.27 1.95 1.25
CA LYS A 53 -12.94 2.96 0.42
C LYS A 53 -12.09 4.22 0.23
N LYS A 54 -11.48 4.73 1.30
CA LYS A 54 -10.61 5.92 1.26
C LYS A 54 -9.32 5.67 0.49
N ALA A 55 -8.65 4.55 0.73
CA ALA A 55 -7.44 4.18 0.00
C ALA A 55 -7.72 4.01 -1.51
N MET A 56 -8.81 3.35 -1.87
CA MET A 56 -9.22 3.20 -3.27
C MET A 56 -9.57 4.54 -3.92
N LYS A 57 -10.13 5.49 -3.17
CA LYS A 57 -10.38 6.85 -3.66
C LYS A 57 -9.06 7.55 -4.03
N VAL A 58 -8.04 7.46 -3.18
CA VAL A 58 -6.71 8.03 -3.46
C VAL A 58 -6.10 7.39 -4.71
N LEU A 59 -6.09 6.05 -4.80
CA LEU A 59 -5.53 5.35 -5.96
C LEU A 59 -6.26 5.71 -7.26
N ARG A 60 -7.60 5.81 -7.23
CA ARG A 60 -8.39 6.25 -8.39
C ARG A 60 -8.08 7.68 -8.81
N THR A 61 -7.96 8.60 -7.86
CA THR A 61 -7.59 9.99 -8.15
C THR A 61 -6.23 10.05 -8.81
N MET A 62 -5.23 9.38 -8.24
CA MET A 62 -3.87 9.33 -8.80
C MET A 62 -3.84 8.73 -10.21
N MET A 63 -4.59 7.64 -10.44
CA MET A 63 -4.69 7.05 -11.77
C MET A 63 -5.33 8.00 -12.79
N ARG A 64 -6.41 8.68 -12.41
CA ARG A 64 -7.10 9.66 -13.27
C ARG A 64 -6.24 10.87 -13.60
N GLU A 65 -5.42 11.34 -12.68
CA GLU A 65 -4.49 12.45 -12.91
C GLU A 65 -3.36 12.04 -13.87
N ARG A 66 -2.93 10.79 -13.82
CA ARG A 66 -1.85 10.26 -14.64
C ARG A 66 -2.30 9.80 -16.03
N MET A 67 -3.53 9.28 -16.16
CA MET A 67 -4.06 8.71 -17.41
C MET A 67 -3.99 9.65 -18.64
N PRO A 68 -4.21 10.97 -18.55
CA PRO A 68 -4.10 11.89 -19.68
C PRO A 68 -2.67 12.23 -20.12
N HIS A 69 -1.65 11.82 -19.35
CA HIS A 69 -0.25 12.18 -19.58
C HIS A 69 0.56 10.96 -20.05
N PRO A 70 0.44 10.54 -21.33
CA PRO A 70 1.23 9.44 -21.88
C PRO A 70 2.72 9.81 -21.91
N GLY A 71 3.60 8.84 -21.68
CA GLY A 71 5.03 9.09 -21.68
C GLY A 71 5.55 9.88 -20.47
N ARG A 72 4.75 10.01 -19.40
CA ARG A 72 5.30 10.28 -18.07
C ARG A 72 6.44 9.29 -17.84
N GLN A 73 7.59 9.76 -17.37
CA GLN A 73 8.67 8.84 -17.01
C GLN A 73 8.12 7.77 -16.06
N ASN A 74 8.42 6.49 -16.32
CA ASN A 74 8.06 5.38 -15.44
C ASN A 74 8.84 5.49 -14.12
N GLU A 75 8.45 6.44 -13.29
CA GLU A 75 9.10 6.77 -12.02
C GLU A 75 8.78 5.70 -10.97
N ASP A 76 7.58 5.12 -11.06
CA ASP A 76 7.07 4.11 -10.14
C ASP A 76 6.34 2.96 -10.85
N PHE A 77 5.96 1.95 -10.06
CA PHE A 77 5.24 0.78 -10.58
C PHE A 77 3.82 1.12 -11.06
N PHE A 78 3.21 2.17 -10.53
CA PHE A 78 1.86 2.56 -10.92
C PHE A 78 1.83 3.07 -12.36
N ASP A 79 2.87 3.80 -12.77
CA ASP A 79 3.05 4.24 -14.16
C ASP A 79 3.11 3.04 -15.11
N VAL A 80 3.79 1.95 -14.71
CA VAL A 80 3.84 0.70 -15.50
C VAL A 80 2.43 0.10 -15.68
N LEU A 81 1.60 0.09 -14.64
CA LEU A 81 0.22 -0.39 -14.77
C LEU A 81 -0.64 0.53 -15.64
N ILE A 82 -0.43 1.84 -15.56
CA ILE A 82 -1.17 2.81 -16.39
C ILE A 82 -0.79 2.67 -17.86
N GLU A 83 0.50 2.45 -18.16
CA GLU A 83 0.95 2.15 -19.53
C GLU A 83 0.34 0.84 -20.05
N GLU A 84 0.21 -0.19 -19.21
CA GLU A 84 -0.48 -1.43 -19.59
C GLU A 84 -1.97 -1.18 -19.91
N LEU A 85 -2.64 -0.30 -19.16
CA LEU A 85 -4.03 0.08 -19.42
C LEU A 85 -4.23 0.90 -20.71
N ARG A 86 -3.18 1.54 -21.23
CA ARG A 86 -3.23 2.35 -22.47
C ARG A 86 -3.15 1.50 -23.74
N ARG A 87 -2.76 0.23 -23.64
CA ARG A 87 -2.60 -0.66 -24.79
C ARG A 87 -3.94 -0.92 -25.47
N GLU A 88 -3.93 -1.23 -26.77
CA GLU A 88 -5.16 -1.57 -27.51
C GLU A 88 -5.89 -2.79 -26.93
N LYS A 89 -5.14 -3.74 -26.36
CA LYS A 89 -5.66 -4.90 -25.64
C LYS A 89 -4.98 -5.00 -24.28
N PRO A 90 -5.45 -4.25 -23.26
CA PRO A 90 -4.88 -4.31 -21.92
C PRO A 90 -5.00 -5.72 -21.34
N VAL A 91 -3.95 -6.20 -20.68
CA VAL A 91 -3.96 -7.50 -19.97
C VAL A 91 -4.88 -7.47 -18.74
N MET A 92 -5.18 -6.28 -18.21
CA MET A 92 -6.06 -6.09 -17.06
C MET A 92 -6.95 -4.87 -17.20
N THR A 93 -8.04 -4.83 -16.44
CA THR A 93 -8.95 -3.69 -16.38
C THR A 93 -8.49 -2.66 -15.35
N GLU A 94 -9.03 -1.43 -15.42
CA GLU A 94 -8.80 -0.38 -14.42
C GLU A 94 -9.08 -0.88 -12.99
N ALA A 95 -10.19 -1.61 -12.80
CA ALA A 95 -10.58 -2.16 -11.51
C ALA A 95 -9.52 -3.13 -10.97
N ILE A 96 -9.04 -4.05 -11.81
CA ILE A 96 -8.01 -5.03 -11.44
C ILE A 96 -6.69 -4.33 -11.14
N ALA A 97 -6.29 -3.33 -11.93
CA ALA A 97 -5.07 -2.56 -11.69
C ALA A 97 -5.11 -1.84 -10.33
N LEU A 98 -6.25 -1.22 -9.99
CA LEU A 98 -6.42 -0.54 -8.70
C LEU A 98 -6.44 -1.53 -7.53
N ASP A 99 -7.13 -2.67 -7.65
CA ASP A 99 -7.12 -3.71 -6.62
C ASP A 99 -5.72 -4.31 -6.44
N LEU A 100 -4.97 -4.53 -7.54
CA LEU A 100 -3.57 -4.97 -7.49
C LEU A 100 -2.70 -3.97 -6.72
N MET A 101 -2.82 -2.68 -7.02
CA MET A 101 -2.07 -1.65 -6.30
C MET A 101 -2.40 -1.62 -4.81
N PHE A 102 -3.69 -1.73 -4.47
CA PHE A 102 -4.13 -1.79 -3.08
C PHE A 102 -3.51 -3.00 -2.35
N VAL A 103 -3.55 -4.19 -2.98
CA VAL A 103 -3.00 -5.43 -2.40
C VAL A 103 -1.48 -5.36 -2.27
N LEU A 104 -0.75 -4.82 -3.25
CA LEU A 104 0.71 -4.70 -3.18
C LEU A 104 1.16 -3.76 -2.04
N LEU A 105 0.50 -2.60 -1.92
CA LEU A 105 0.76 -1.68 -0.81
C LEU A 105 0.47 -2.35 0.54
N PHE A 106 -0.68 -3.01 0.66
CA PHE A 106 -1.06 -3.75 1.86
C PHE A 106 -0.04 -4.84 2.24
N ALA A 107 0.27 -5.74 1.30
CA ALA A 107 1.13 -6.89 1.53
C ALA A 107 2.56 -6.49 1.94
N SER A 108 3.06 -5.39 1.38
CA SER A 108 4.40 -4.87 1.65
C SER A 108 4.56 -4.24 3.05
N PHE A 109 3.47 -3.72 3.62
CA PHE A 109 3.51 -2.99 4.89
C PHE A 109 3.53 -3.92 6.11
N GLU A 110 2.57 -4.86 6.20
CA GLU A 110 2.39 -5.68 7.40
C GLU A 110 3.52 -6.69 7.59
N THR A 111 3.80 -7.48 6.54
CA THR A 111 4.73 -8.61 6.61
C THR A 111 6.17 -8.16 6.89
N THR A 112 6.64 -7.15 6.14
CA THR A 112 8.00 -6.61 6.26
C THR A 112 8.21 -5.90 7.59
N ALA A 113 7.21 -5.17 8.11
CA ALA A 113 7.31 -4.52 9.41
C ALA A 113 7.51 -5.55 10.54
N LEU A 114 6.72 -6.62 10.53
CA LEU A 114 6.82 -7.69 11.52
C LEU A 114 8.17 -8.40 11.44
N ALA A 115 8.63 -8.73 10.23
CA ALA A 115 9.91 -9.38 10.01
C ALA A 115 11.09 -8.52 10.50
N LEU A 116 11.08 -7.21 10.23
CA LEU A 116 12.09 -6.28 10.71
C LEU A 116 12.08 -6.17 12.25
N THR A 117 10.90 -6.02 12.86
CA THR A 117 10.79 -5.96 14.33
C THR A 117 11.32 -7.25 14.97
N LEU A 118 10.96 -8.41 14.43
CA LEU A 118 11.45 -9.69 14.94
C LEU A 118 12.96 -9.84 14.72
N GLY A 119 13.48 -9.46 13.55
CA GLY A 119 14.90 -9.49 13.24
C GLY A 119 15.72 -8.66 14.22
N ILE A 120 15.30 -7.42 14.48
CA ILE A 120 15.97 -6.54 15.46
C ILE A 120 15.91 -7.14 16.88
N LYS A 121 14.75 -7.67 17.29
CA LYS A 121 14.60 -8.32 18.60
C LYS A 121 15.56 -9.50 18.74
N LEU A 122 15.62 -10.37 17.73
CA LEU A 122 16.49 -11.54 17.75
C LEU A 122 17.97 -11.14 17.77
N LEU A 123 18.38 -10.12 17.02
CA LEU A 123 19.75 -9.59 17.05
C LEU A 123 20.11 -9.02 18.43
N ALA A 124 19.22 -8.24 19.05
CA ALA A 124 19.44 -7.70 20.38
C ALA A 124 19.56 -8.78 21.46
N GLN A 125 18.81 -9.89 21.32
CA GLN A 125 18.86 -11.04 22.22
C GLN A 125 20.09 -11.94 21.98
N ASN A 126 20.79 -11.79 20.85
CA ASN A 126 21.94 -12.60 20.48
C ASN A 126 23.17 -11.74 20.14
N PRO A 127 23.83 -11.12 21.15
CA PRO A 127 24.95 -10.19 20.91
C PRO A 127 26.14 -10.78 20.15
N ARG A 128 26.32 -12.11 20.20
CA ARG A 128 27.35 -12.82 19.42
C ARG A 128 27.07 -12.73 17.92
N VAL A 129 25.80 -12.88 17.52
CA VAL A 129 25.37 -12.75 16.12
C VAL A 129 25.47 -11.30 15.67
N LEU A 130 25.02 -10.36 16.51
CA LEU A 130 25.12 -8.92 16.20
C LEU A 130 26.58 -8.49 15.96
N ARG A 131 27.52 -8.93 16.81
CA ARG A 131 28.96 -8.65 16.63
C ARG A 131 29.57 -9.24 15.36
N ALA A 132 28.98 -10.30 14.81
CA ALA A 132 29.47 -10.89 13.56
C ALA A 132 28.93 -10.16 12.30
N LEU A 133 27.91 -9.31 12.46
CA LEU A 133 27.31 -8.52 11.38
C LEU A 133 27.85 -7.08 11.30
N THR A 134 28.69 -6.68 12.25
CA THR A 134 29.35 -5.37 12.36
C THR A 134 30.85 -5.53 12.27
#